data_AF-A0A2E5CIH4-F1
#
_entry.id   AF-A0A2E5CIH4-F1
#
_cell.length_a   1.000
_cell.length_b   1.000
_cell.length_c   1.000
_cell.angle_alpha   90.00
_cell.angle_beta   90.00
_cell.angle_gamma   90.00
#
_symmetry.space_group_name_H-M   'P 1'
#
loop_
_entity.id
_entity.type
_entity.pdbx_description
1 polymer ?
#
loop_
_entity_poly.entity_id
_entity_poly.type
_entity_poly.pdbx_seq_one_letter_code
_entity_poly.pdbx_strand_id
1 'polypeptide(L)' 'MRTILEKRLMQLTANNEPVIFCGGKKGLEKESLRVNEEGSLSLKKHPISMGSALKNRYITTDFSEALLEFVTP' A
#
# COMPACT_ATOMS: atom_id res chain seq x y z
N MET A 1 38.29 -2.59 8.47
CA MET A 1 37.17 -3.45 8.89
C MET A 1 36.02 -3.21 7.93
N ARG A 2 35.64 -4.18 7.08
CA ARG A 2 34.55 -3.96 6.12
C ARG A 2 33.23 -3.76 6.85
N THR A 3 32.46 -2.77 6.41
CA THR A 3 31.15 -2.46 6.99
C THR A 3 30.19 -3.63 6.75
N ILE A 4 29.13 -3.73 7.56
CA ILE A 4 28.08 -4.75 7.36
C ILE A 4 27.46 -4.62 5.96
N LEU A 5 27.31 -3.39 5.46
CA LEU A 5 26.81 -3.11 4.10
C LEU A 5 27.71 -3.71 3.02
N GLU A 6 29.03 -3.47 3.10
CA GLU A 6 30.00 -3.99 2.12
C GLU A 6 30.01 -5.52 2.08
N LYS A 7 29.92 -6.18 3.24
CA LYS A 7 29.85 -7.64 3.32
C LYS A 7 28.59 -8.18 2.63
N ARG A 8 27.43 -7.55 2.86
CA ARG A 8 26.15 -7.98 2.27
C ARG A 8 26.09 -7.74 0.76
N LEU A 9 26.58 -6.58 0.29
CA LEU A 9 26.67 -6.30 -1.14
C LEU A 9 27.54 -7.32 -1.86
N MET A 10 28.71 -7.64 -1.30
CA MET A 10 29.58 -8.67 -1.87
C MET A 10 28.92 -10.05 -1.92
N GLN A 11 28.14 -10.43 -0.91
CA GLN A 11 27.39 -11.70 -0.91
C GLN A 11 26.31 -11.73 -2.00
N LEU A 12 25.58 -10.62 -2.18
CA LEU A 12 24.54 -10.51 -3.21
C LEU A 12 25.12 -10.51 -4.62
N THR A 13 26.31 -9.93 -4.82
CA THR A 13 26.95 -9.86 -6.14
C THR A 13 27.87 -11.04 -6.45
N ALA A 14 28.21 -11.89 -5.47
CA ALA A 14 29.21 -12.95 -5.59
C ALA A 14 28.96 -13.94 -6.75
N ASN A 15 27.69 -14.25 -7.02
CA ASN A 15 27.33 -15.27 -8.01
C ASN A 15 26.96 -14.67 -9.38
N ASN A 16 26.99 -13.33 -9.52
CA ASN A 16 26.63 -12.60 -10.74
C ASN A 16 25.28 -13.01 -11.35
N GLU A 17 24.32 -13.38 -10.49
CA GLU A 17 22.97 -13.82 -10.85
C GLU A 17 21.98 -12.65 -10.72
N PRO A 18 21.67 -11.90 -11.78
CA PRO A 18 20.77 -10.74 -11.68
C PRO A 18 19.34 -11.13 -11.30
N VAL A 19 18.97 -12.40 -11.51
CA VAL A 19 17.65 -12.94 -11.18
C VAL A 19 17.31 -12.86 -9.68
N ILE A 20 18.31 -12.75 -8.80
CA ILE A 20 18.08 -12.64 -7.35
C ILE A 20 17.27 -11.39 -6.98
N PHE A 21 17.28 -10.37 -7.84
CA PHE A 21 16.51 -9.13 -7.65
C PHE A 21 15.16 -9.17 -8.35
N CYS A 22 14.87 -10.22 -9.12
CA CYS A 22 13.63 -10.40 -9.86
C CYS A 22 12.57 -11.13 -9.00
N GLY A 23 11.30 -11.03 -9.40
CA GLY A 23 10.21 -11.77 -8.76
C GLY A 23 9.68 -11.20 -7.43
N GLY A 24 10.25 -10.10 -6.94
CA GLY A 24 9.73 -9.42 -5.76
C GLY A 24 8.30 -8.91 -5.97
N LYS A 25 7.35 -9.50 -5.22
CA LYS A 25 5.95 -9.07 -5.18
C LYS A 25 5.82 -7.70 -4.51
N LYS A 26 4.86 -6.90 -4.95
CA LYS A 26 4.64 -5.53 -4.49
C LYS A 26 3.15 -5.33 -4.25
N GLY A 27 2.81 -4.76 -3.10
CA GLY A 27 1.49 -4.26 -2.80
C GLY A 27 1.54 -2.75 -2.63
N LEU A 28 0.42 -2.08 -2.90
CA LEU A 28 0.24 -0.65 -2.69
C LEU A 28 -1.01 -0.41 -1.87
N GLU A 29 -0.90 0.53 -0.94
CA GLU A 29 -1.98 1.10 -0.16
C GLU A 29 -2.04 2.60 -0.47
N LYS A 30 -3.24 3.14 -0.65
CA LYS A 30 -3.46 4.56 -0.91
C LYS A 30 -4.66 5.07 -0.14
N GLU A 31 -4.43 6.10 0.66
CA GLU A 31 -5.49 6.79 1.38
C GLU A 31 -5.98 8.03 0.62
N SER A 32 -7.26 8.37 0.80
CA SER A 32 -7.86 9.61 0.28
C SER A 32 -9.13 9.97 1.03
N LEU A 33 -9.26 11.23 1.46
CA LEU A 33 -10.51 11.72 2.05
C LEU A 33 -11.58 11.88 0.99
N ARG A 34 -12.79 11.41 1.29
CA ARG A 34 -14.00 11.77 0.54
C ARG A 34 -14.38 13.19 0.89
N VAL A 35 -14.67 14.00 -0.13
CA VAL A 35 -15.10 15.40 0.02
C VAL A 35 -16.44 15.65 -0.68
N ASN A 36 -17.14 16.71 -0.32
CA ASN A 36 -18.27 17.25 -1.09
C ASN A 36 -17.77 18.15 -2.24
N GLU A 37 -18.70 18.71 -3.01
CA GLU A 37 -18.38 19.57 -4.18
C GLU A 37 -17.66 20.85 -3.76
N GLU A 38 -17.86 21.31 -2.54
CA GLU A 38 -17.18 22.46 -1.95
C GLU A 38 -15.80 22.13 -1.36
N GLY A 39 -15.36 20.86 -1.46
CA GLY A 39 -14.05 20.41 -0.95
C GLY A 39 -14.01 20.17 0.57
N SER A 40 -15.14 20.25 1.26
CA SER A 40 -15.27 19.93 2.69
C SER A 40 -15.37 18.42 2.92
N LEU A 41 -14.97 17.95 4.10
CA LEU A 41 -15.01 16.54 4.47
C LEU A 41 -16.42 15.95 4.31
N SER A 42 -16.52 14.81 3.64
CA SER A 42 -17.81 14.13 3.46
C SER A 42 -18.31 13.54 4.78
N LEU A 43 -19.51 13.95 5.19
CA LEU A 43 -20.21 13.37 6.37
C LEU A 43 -21.13 12.18 6.00
N LYS A 44 -21.18 11.80 4.72
CA LYS A 44 -21.95 10.63 4.28
C LYS A 44 -21.23 9.37 4.74
N LYS A 45 -22.00 8.33 5.09
CA LYS A 45 -21.47 6.98 5.38
C LYS A 45 -20.71 6.40 4.17
N HIS A 46 -19.92 5.36 4.43
CA HIS A 46 -19.21 4.58 3.42
C HIS A 46 -20.18 4.17 2.30
N PRO A 47 -19.82 4.36 1.01
CA PRO A 47 -20.71 4.06 -0.10
C PRO A 47 -21.11 2.58 -0.14
N ILE A 48 -22.41 2.29 -0.18
CA ILE A 48 -22.93 0.91 -0.23
C ILE A 48 -22.43 0.16 -1.48
N SER A 49 -22.21 0.88 -2.59
CA SER A 49 -21.63 0.32 -3.82
C SER A 49 -20.20 -0.19 -3.67
N MET A 50 -19.46 0.28 -2.65
CA MET A 50 -18.12 -0.20 -2.32
C MET A 50 -18.15 -1.40 -1.36
N GLY A 51 -19.34 -1.88 -0.98
CA GLY A 51 -19.53 -3.03 -0.11
C GLY A 51 -19.30 -2.69 1.36
N SER A 52 -18.76 -3.67 2.11
CA SER A 52 -18.46 -3.50 3.53
C SER A 52 -17.00 -3.16 3.70
N ALA A 53 -16.69 -1.99 4.27
CA ALA A 53 -15.32 -1.61 4.63
C ALA A 53 -14.63 -2.71 5.46
N LEU A 54 -15.34 -3.34 6.40
CA LEU A 54 -14.81 -4.41 7.24
C LEU A 54 -14.42 -5.71 6.48
N LYS A 55 -15.03 -6.00 5.32
CA LYS A 55 -14.89 -7.29 4.63
C LYS A 55 -14.38 -7.21 3.20
N ASN A 56 -14.39 -6.03 2.59
CA ASN A 56 -13.91 -5.85 1.22
C ASN A 56 -12.37 -5.94 1.21
N ARG A 57 -11.83 -6.70 0.26
CA ARG A 57 -10.38 -6.96 0.16
C ARG A 57 -9.59 -5.85 -0.51
N TYR A 58 -10.25 -4.91 -1.19
CA TYR A 58 -9.58 -3.92 -2.04
C TYR A 58 -9.91 -2.47 -1.68
N ILE A 59 -11.03 -2.24 -0.99
CA ILE A 59 -11.49 -0.91 -0.61
C ILE A 59 -12.02 -0.97 0.81
N THR A 60 -11.39 -0.22 1.71
CA THR A 60 -11.79 -0.11 3.11
C THR A 60 -11.81 1.36 3.54
N THR A 61 -12.04 1.59 4.82
CA THR A 61 -11.79 2.87 5.49
C THR A 61 -10.69 2.68 6.52
N ASP A 62 -9.81 3.67 6.64
CA ASP A 62 -8.82 3.74 7.74
C ASP A 62 -9.44 4.47 8.96
N PHE A 63 -8.74 5.42 9.59
CA PHE A 63 -9.12 6.04 10.86
C PHE A 63 -10.55 6.59 10.92
N SER A 64 -11.05 7.12 9.80
CA SER A 64 -12.37 7.75 9.74
C SER A 64 -13.25 7.14 8.66
N GLU A 65 -14.56 7.20 8.87
CA GLU A 65 -15.58 6.79 7.89
C GLU A 65 -15.39 7.47 6.51
N ALA A 66 -14.81 8.67 6.48
CA ALA A 66 -14.59 9.45 5.27
C ALA A 66 -13.22 9.18 4.60
N LEU A 67 -12.28 8.53 5.29
CA LEU A 67 -10.95 8.24 4.76
C LEU A 67 -10.97 6.88 4.06
N LEU A 68 -11.10 6.88 2.75
CA LEU A 68 -11.01 5.66 1.96
C LEU A 68 -9.56 5.20 1.88
N GLU A 69 -9.37 3.89 1.94
CA GLU A 69 -8.10 3.22 1.68
C GLU A 69 -8.29 2.20 0.56
N PHE A 70 -7.41 2.24 -0.43
CA PHE A 70 -7.37 1.33 -1.56
C PHE A 70 -6.16 0.41 -1.43
N VAL A 71 -6.40 -0.90 -1.48
CA VAL A 71 -5.38 -1.94 -1.28
C VAL A 71 -5.32 -2.83 -2.51
N THR A 72 -4.13 -3.04 -3.06
CA THR A 72 -3.93 -4.00 -4.16
C THR A 72 -3.90 -5.44 -3.65
N PRO A 73 -4.30 -6.44 -4.47
CA PRO A 73 -4.19 -7.85 -4.12
C PRO A 73 -2.78 -8.31 -3.73
#